data_AF-A0A1Z4UXU2-F1
#
_entry.id   AF-A0A1Z4UXU2-F1
#
_cell.length_a   1.000
_cell.length_b   1.000
_cell.length_c   1.000
_cell.angle_alpha   90.00
_cell.angle_beta   90.00
_cell.angle_gamma   90.00
#
_symmetry.space_group_name_H-M   'P 1'
#
loop_
_entity.id
_entity.type
_entity.pdbx_description
1 polymer ?
#
loop_
_entity_poly.entity_id
_entity_poly.type
_entity_poly.pdbx_seq_one_letter_code
_entity_poly.pdbx_strand_id
1 'polypeptide(L)'
;MNTYQKKLMQHCNEILGNPNIRQRIVVLCEGQGSILNLSDETTVNYGKMKQMPDADFYIKCIPKTWKTYKPEFFNCQGRTGVIDTYFKLLELHEEGSRESYLNPDKLFAIVDLDLQSQNIDNYGFSNTEEIFLNLYHQGQINEENARNHRIWVTGLIHKEAYFIIPELQEVFDDYINVPMYNSQKLILEDVYITMANAIINSNDL
;
A
#
# COMPACT_ATOMS: atom_id res chain seq x y z
N MET A 1 0.01 -27.47 -1.37
CA MET A 1 -0.39 -26.13 -0.91
C MET A 1 0.20 -25.89 0.47
N ASN A 2 1.12 -24.92 0.59
CA ASN A 2 1.78 -24.60 1.87
C ASN A 2 0.81 -23.86 2.82
N THR A 3 1.20 -23.68 4.09
CA THR A 3 0.35 -23.02 5.10
C THR A 3 -0.03 -21.60 4.72
N TYR A 4 0.90 -20.85 4.10
CA TYR A 4 0.64 -19.51 3.61
C TYR A 4 -0.47 -19.47 2.56
N GLN A 5 -0.36 -20.30 1.51
CA GLN A 5 -1.36 -20.39 0.46
C GLN A 5 -2.75 -20.76 1.01
N LYS A 6 -2.82 -21.66 2.00
CA LYS A 6 -4.09 -22.01 2.66
C LYS A 6 -4.72 -20.79 3.35
N LYS A 7 -3.93 -20.01 4.08
CA LYS A 7 -4.39 -18.78 4.75
C LYS A 7 -4.80 -17.70 3.76
N LEU A 8 -4.04 -17.51 2.69
CA LEU A 8 -4.39 -16.60 1.60
C LEU A 8 -5.72 -16.97 0.95
N MET A 9 -5.90 -18.25 0.62
CA MET A 9 -7.15 -18.76 0.04
C MET A 9 -8.33 -18.54 0.98
N GLN A 10 -8.17 -18.85 2.28
CA GLN A 10 -9.20 -18.61 3.28
C GLN A 10 -9.55 -17.12 3.35
N HIS A 11 -8.55 -16.25 3.44
CA HIS A 11 -8.75 -14.79 3.48
C HIS A 11 -9.52 -14.29 2.27
N CYS A 12 -9.15 -14.74 1.06
CA CYS A 12 -9.82 -14.36 -0.17
C CYS A 12 -11.28 -14.84 -0.20
N ASN A 13 -11.54 -16.10 0.17
CA ASN A 13 -12.89 -16.65 0.21
C ASN A 13 -13.80 -15.88 1.19
N GLU A 14 -13.26 -15.49 2.34
CA GLU A 14 -14.01 -14.68 3.32
C GLU A 14 -14.31 -13.28 2.81
N ILE A 15 -13.41 -12.65 2.05
CA ILE A 15 -13.67 -11.37 1.37
C ILE A 15 -14.75 -11.54 0.29
N LEU A 16 -14.59 -12.52 -0.60
CA LEU A 16 -15.50 -12.77 -1.73
C LEU A 16 -16.93 -13.08 -1.25
N GLY A 17 -17.06 -13.82 -0.15
CA GLY A 17 -18.33 -14.17 0.48
C GLY A 17 -18.94 -13.09 1.37
N ASN A 18 -18.27 -11.95 1.60
CA ASN A 18 -18.75 -10.91 2.49
C ASN A 18 -19.89 -10.09 1.83
N PRO A 19 -21.14 -10.17 2.30
CA PRO A 19 -22.24 -9.44 1.66
C PRO A 19 -22.09 -7.91 1.74
N ASN A 20 -21.27 -7.39 2.66
CA ASN A 20 -21.05 -5.95 2.79
C ASN A 20 -20.28 -5.36 1.61
N ILE A 21 -19.44 -6.15 0.91
CA ILE A 21 -18.66 -5.64 -0.23
C ILE A 21 -19.49 -5.50 -1.51
N ARG A 22 -20.73 -6.02 -1.50
CA ARG A 22 -21.62 -5.95 -2.66
C ARG A 22 -21.80 -4.50 -3.12
N GLN A 23 -21.36 -4.24 -4.36
CA GLN A 23 -21.37 -2.92 -5.02
C GLN A 23 -20.53 -1.82 -4.35
N ARG A 24 -19.74 -2.14 -3.33
CA ARG A 24 -18.84 -1.20 -2.65
C ARG A 24 -17.45 -1.22 -3.27
N ILE A 25 -16.68 -0.20 -2.96
CA ILE A 25 -15.23 -0.19 -3.20
C ILE A 25 -14.60 -1.09 -2.14
N VAL A 26 -13.72 -1.99 -2.57
CA VAL A 26 -12.93 -2.86 -1.69
C VAL A 26 -11.50 -2.35 -1.74
N VAL A 27 -10.92 -2.06 -0.58
CA VAL A 27 -9.54 -1.60 -0.46
C VAL A 27 -8.77 -2.59 0.40
N LEU A 28 -7.76 -3.22 -0.18
CA LEU A 28 -6.78 -4.02 0.53
C LEU A 28 -5.68 -3.09 1.04
N CYS A 29 -5.30 -3.21 2.30
CA CYS A 29 -4.24 -2.40 2.87
C CYS A 29 -3.32 -3.22 3.77
N GLU A 30 -2.13 -2.67 4.03
CA GLU A 30 -1.25 -3.22 5.04
C GLU A 30 -1.89 -3.17 6.43
N GLY A 31 -1.29 -3.90 7.37
CA GLY A 31 -1.70 -3.88 8.76
C GLY A 31 -1.94 -5.26 9.35
N GLN A 32 -1.83 -5.30 10.68
CA GLN A 32 -2.03 -6.51 11.46
C GLN A 32 -3.48 -6.99 11.48
N GLY A 33 -3.68 -8.25 11.87
CA GLY A 33 -5.01 -8.85 12.09
C GLY A 33 -5.66 -9.49 10.87
N SER A 34 -4.92 -9.67 9.78
CA SER A 34 -5.33 -10.54 8.68
C SER A 34 -5.28 -12.02 9.09
N ILE A 35 -6.02 -12.89 8.37
CA ILE A 35 -5.91 -14.35 8.54
C ILE A 35 -4.48 -14.84 8.29
N LEU A 36 -3.71 -14.09 7.50
CA LEU A 36 -2.30 -14.38 7.21
C LEU A 36 -1.42 -14.34 8.47
N ASN A 37 -1.83 -13.59 9.51
CA ASN A 37 -1.05 -13.40 10.74
C ASN A 37 -1.39 -14.38 11.87
N LEU A 38 -2.43 -15.18 11.70
CA LEU A 38 -2.92 -16.04 12.78
C LEU A 38 -2.17 -17.37 12.80
N SER A 39 -1.91 -17.91 13.99
CA SER A 39 -1.61 -19.33 14.14
C SER A 39 -2.83 -20.15 13.73
N ASP A 40 -2.61 -21.39 13.30
CA ASP A 40 -3.62 -22.27 12.66
C ASP A 40 -4.87 -22.55 13.53
N GLU A 41 -4.88 -22.13 14.80
CA GLU A 41 -5.94 -22.38 15.79
C GLU A 41 -6.88 -21.18 16.04
N THR A 42 -6.70 -20.04 15.36
CA THR A 42 -7.41 -18.80 15.71
C THR A 42 -8.58 -18.49 14.77
N THR A 43 -9.79 -18.39 15.31
CA THR A 43 -11.00 -17.99 14.55
C THR A 43 -11.07 -16.48 14.38
N VAL A 44 -11.29 -16.00 13.15
CA VAL A 44 -11.21 -14.57 12.81
C VAL A 44 -12.53 -13.87 13.09
N ASN A 45 -12.47 -12.66 13.65
CA ASN A 45 -13.62 -11.76 13.75
C ASN A 45 -13.36 -10.51 12.92
N TYR A 46 -13.84 -10.50 11.68
CA TYR A 46 -13.68 -9.39 10.73
C TYR A 46 -14.26 -8.06 11.24
N GLY A 47 -15.24 -8.10 12.16
CA GLY A 47 -15.76 -6.89 12.81
C GLY A 47 -14.70 -6.14 13.63
N LYS A 48 -13.70 -6.85 14.16
CA LYS A 48 -12.58 -6.27 14.91
C LYS A 48 -11.42 -5.79 14.02
N MET A 49 -11.29 -6.31 12.79
CA MET A 49 -10.25 -5.88 11.84
C MET A 49 -10.41 -4.41 11.44
N LYS A 50 -11.64 -3.90 11.39
CA LYS A 50 -11.95 -2.49 11.10
C LYS A 50 -11.43 -1.48 12.14
N GLN A 51 -10.92 -1.95 13.28
CA GLN A 51 -10.43 -1.11 14.38
C GLN A 51 -8.90 -1.07 14.46
N MET A 52 -8.20 -1.60 13.44
CA MET A 52 -6.74 -1.73 13.43
C MET A 52 -6.10 -0.57 12.66
N PRO A 53 -4.85 -0.19 12.98
CA PRO A 53 -4.31 1.15 12.72
C PRO A 53 -4.42 1.65 11.27
N ASP A 54 -4.08 0.81 10.30
CA ASP A 54 -4.00 1.23 8.89
C ASP A 54 -5.39 1.30 8.23
N ALA A 55 -6.21 0.25 8.35
CA ALA A 55 -7.61 0.33 7.93
C ALA A 55 -8.36 1.47 8.65
N ASP A 56 -8.14 1.68 9.95
CA ASP A 56 -8.75 2.78 10.70
C ASP A 56 -8.25 4.15 10.23
N PHE A 57 -6.97 4.27 9.87
CA PHE A 57 -6.41 5.47 9.24
C PHE A 57 -7.14 5.78 7.93
N TYR A 58 -7.23 4.81 7.00
CA TYR A 58 -7.91 5.04 5.71
C TYR A 58 -9.42 5.25 5.86
N ILE A 59 -10.07 4.60 6.83
CA ILE A 59 -11.47 4.85 7.16
C ILE A 59 -11.69 6.31 7.61
N LYS A 60 -10.76 6.87 8.39
CA LYS A 60 -10.79 8.29 8.80
C LYS A 60 -10.56 9.25 7.63
N CYS A 61 -9.88 8.81 6.57
CA CYS A 61 -9.69 9.59 5.35
C CYS A 61 -10.94 9.65 4.46
N ILE A 62 -11.96 8.81 4.68
CA ILE A 62 -13.20 8.85 3.91
C ILE A 62 -13.89 10.22 4.11
N PRO A 63 -14.23 10.95 3.03
CA PRO A 63 -14.95 12.21 3.14
C PRO A 63 -16.23 12.06 3.97
N LYS A 64 -16.44 12.97 4.93
CA LYS A 64 -17.64 12.95 5.80
C LYS A 64 -18.97 13.02 5.02
N THR A 65 -18.92 13.49 3.78
CA THR A 65 -20.07 13.57 2.87
C THR A 65 -20.48 12.21 2.28
N TRP A 66 -19.62 11.20 2.29
CA TRP A 66 -19.91 9.86 1.78
C TRP A 66 -20.70 9.05 2.82
N LYS A 67 -22.04 9.14 2.78
CA LYS A 67 -22.91 8.54 3.80
C LYS A 67 -23.30 7.08 3.53
N THR A 68 -23.41 6.67 2.27
CA THR A 68 -24.03 5.38 1.88
C THR A 68 -23.08 4.43 1.15
N TYR A 69 -22.18 4.94 0.32
CA TYR A 69 -21.23 4.14 -0.47
C TYR A 69 -19.80 4.31 0.06
N LYS A 70 -19.57 3.83 1.28
CA LYS A 70 -18.24 3.86 1.89
C LYS A 70 -17.42 2.65 1.41
N PRO A 71 -16.11 2.82 1.15
CA PRO A 71 -15.24 1.68 0.90
C PRO A 71 -15.19 0.74 2.11
N GLU A 72 -14.97 -0.54 1.83
CA GLU A 72 -14.68 -1.57 2.82
C GLU A 72 -13.17 -1.87 2.78
N PHE A 73 -12.53 -1.80 3.94
CA PHE A 73 -11.08 -1.99 4.08
C PHE A 73 -10.78 -3.37 4.67
N PHE A 74 -9.78 -4.05 4.12
CA PHE A 74 -9.29 -5.34 4.60
C PHE A 74 -7.78 -5.29 4.77
N ASN A 75 -7.32 -5.59 5.99
CA ASN A 75 -5.89 -5.72 6.27
C ASN A 75 -5.37 -7.04 5.70
N CYS A 76 -4.21 -6.99 5.06
CA CYS A 76 -3.55 -8.14 4.45
C CYS A 76 -2.10 -8.32 4.94
N GLN A 77 -1.84 -8.08 6.23
CA GLN A 77 -0.52 -8.17 6.87
C GLN A 77 0.43 -7.04 6.46
N GLY A 78 1.09 -7.21 5.32
CA GLY A 78 2.06 -6.25 4.79
C GLY A 78 2.03 -6.31 3.28
N ARG A 79 2.87 -5.52 2.62
CA ARG A 79 2.91 -5.37 1.16
C ARG A 79 2.74 -6.67 0.36
N THR A 80 3.53 -7.71 0.62
CA THR A 80 3.39 -8.99 -0.11
C THR A 80 2.01 -9.61 0.08
N GLY A 81 1.46 -9.60 1.29
CA GLY A 81 0.12 -10.13 1.55
C GLY A 81 -0.99 -9.32 0.88
N VAL A 82 -0.84 -7.99 0.77
CA VAL A 82 -1.76 -7.13 0.01
C VAL A 82 -1.74 -7.50 -1.47
N ILE A 83 -0.55 -7.58 -2.07
CA ILE A 83 -0.36 -7.88 -3.49
C ILE A 83 -0.85 -9.30 -3.82
N ASP A 84 -0.47 -10.30 -3.04
CA ASP A 84 -0.92 -11.68 -3.22
C ASP A 84 -2.44 -11.80 -3.07
N THR A 85 -3.05 -11.09 -2.11
CA THR A 85 -4.51 -11.07 -1.93
C THR A 85 -5.19 -10.40 -3.12
N TYR A 86 -4.63 -9.31 -3.65
CA TYR A 86 -5.18 -8.60 -4.81
C TYR A 86 -5.29 -9.53 -6.01
N PHE A 87 -4.18 -10.17 -6.42
CA PHE A 87 -4.20 -11.07 -7.57
C PHE A 87 -5.02 -12.32 -7.32
N LYS A 88 -4.95 -12.89 -6.11
CA LYS A 88 -5.71 -14.10 -5.79
C LYS A 88 -7.22 -13.85 -5.80
N LEU A 89 -7.68 -12.67 -5.38
CA LEU A 89 -9.09 -12.30 -5.49
C LEU A 89 -9.55 -12.19 -6.95
N LEU A 90 -8.71 -11.63 -7.83
CA LEU A 90 -9.01 -11.57 -9.27
C LEU A 90 -9.08 -12.96 -9.88
N GLU A 91 -8.09 -13.81 -9.62
CA GLU A 91 -8.04 -15.20 -10.08
C GLU A 91 -9.30 -15.97 -9.65
N LEU A 92 -9.65 -15.94 -8.35
CA LEU A 92 -10.83 -16.64 -7.82
C LEU A 92 -12.15 -16.08 -8.35
N HIS A 93 -12.21 -14.77 -8.62
CA HIS A 93 -13.39 -14.15 -9.22
C HIS A 93 -13.60 -14.63 -10.67
N GLU A 94 -12.53 -14.74 -11.45
CA GLU A 94 -12.57 -15.28 -12.82
C GLU A 94 -12.97 -16.76 -12.85
N GLU A 95 -12.48 -17.56 -11.89
CA GLU A 95 -12.80 -18.99 -11.75
C GLU A 95 -14.26 -19.27 -11.31
N GLY A 96 -14.95 -18.31 -10.67
CA GLY A 96 -16.18 -18.59 -9.92
C GLY A 96 -17.21 -17.45 -9.76
N SER A 97 -17.40 -16.61 -10.79
CA SER A 97 -18.19 -15.35 -10.74
C SER A 97 -19.61 -15.38 -10.13
N ARG A 98 -20.27 -16.55 -9.98
CA ARG A 98 -21.68 -16.62 -9.55
C ARG A 98 -21.93 -16.42 -8.05
N GLU A 99 -20.92 -16.61 -7.21
CA GLU A 99 -21.06 -16.47 -5.75
C GLU A 99 -20.24 -15.31 -5.17
N SER A 100 -19.41 -14.66 -5.99
CA SER A 100 -18.59 -13.52 -5.58
C SER A 100 -19.41 -12.23 -5.49
N TYR A 101 -19.34 -11.52 -4.36
CA TYR A 101 -19.88 -10.16 -4.25
C TYR A 101 -18.92 -9.07 -4.73
N LEU A 102 -17.70 -9.45 -5.10
CA LEU A 102 -16.66 -8.54 -5.55
C LEU A 102 -16.96 -8.02 -6.96
N ASN A 103 -16.70 -6.74 -7.17
CA ASN A 103 -16.58 -6.15 -8.50
C ASN A 103 -15.09 -5.81 -8.71
N PRO A 104 -14.39 -6.47 -9.65
CA PRO A 104 -12.98 -6.21 -9.94
C PRO A 104 -12.66 -4.73 -10.26
N ASP A 105 -13.56 -4.02 -10.93
CA ASP A 105 -13.37 -2.58 -11.25
C ASP A 105 -13.36 -1.69 -10.00
N LYS A 106 -13.83 -2.22 -8.88
CA LYS A 106 -13.92 -1.56 -7.57
C LYS A 106 -12.95 -2.15 -6.53
N LEU A 107 -12.05 -3.04 -6.94
CA LEU A 107 -10.99 -3.57 -6.10
C LEU A 107 -9.75 -2.68 -6.21
N PHE A 108 -9.24 -2.23 -5.06
CA PHE A 108 -8.02 -1.47 -4.95
C PHE A 108 -7.10 -2.08 -3.90
N ALA A 109 -5.80 -1.85 -4.05
CA ALA A 109 -4.79 -2.16 -3.07
C ALA A 109 -4.01 -0.89 -2.72
N ILE A 110 -3.66 -0.70 -1.46
CA ILE A 110 -2.78 0.35 -1.00
C ILE A 110 -1.63 -0.30 -0.23
N VAL A 111 -0.41 -0.01 -0.66
CA VAL A 111 0.83 -0.50 -0.03
C VAL A 111 1.78 0.66 0.17
N ASP A 112 2.61 0.60 1.20
CA ASP A 112 3.65 1.60 1.41
C ASP A 112 4.86 1.31 0.51
N LEU A 113 5.51 2.39 0.06
CA LEU A 113 6.85 2.30 -0.49
C LEU A 113 7.81 1.86 0.63
N ASP A 114 8.77 1.01 0.32
CA ASP A 114 9.70 0.41 1.29
C ASP A 114 11.07 0.29 0.64
N LEU A 115 12.13 0.10 1.42
CA LEU A 115 13.52 0.06 0.93
C LEU A 115 13.79 -1.06 -0.07
N GLN A 116 13.07 -2.18 0.06
CA GLN A 116 13.20 -3.31 -0.86
C GLN A 116 12.09 -3.24 -1.90
N SER A 117 12.44 -3.30 -3.19
CA SER A 117 11.45 -3.43 -4.27
C SER A 117 10.67 -4.74 -4.14
N GLN A 118 9.34 -4.64 -4.25
CA GLN A 118 8.46 -5.79 -4.37
C GLN A 118 8.08 -5.94 -5.84
N ASN A 119 8.52 -7.04 -6.45
CA ASN A 119 8.14 -7.38 -7.82
C ASN A 119 6.64 -7.71 -7.88
N ILE A 120 6.03 -7.32 -9.00
CA ILE A 120 4.63 -7.53 -9.31
C ILE A 120 4.55 -8.22 -10.67
N ASP A 121 4.09 -9.46 -10.65
CA ASP A 121 3.84 -10.22 -11.87
C ASP A 121 2.43 -9.93 -12.40
N ASN A 122 2.27 -9.97 -13.72
CA ASN A 122 0.96 -9.83 -14.40
C ASN A 122 0.24 -8.49 -14.13
N TYR A 123 1.00 -7.40 -13.98
CA TYR A 123 0.49 -6.03 -13.92
C TYR A 123 1.17 -5.15 -14.96
N GLY A 124 0.65 -3.94 -15.19
CA GLY A 124 1.23 -2.99 -16.15
C GLY A 124 2.59 -2.42 -15.71
N PHE A 125 3.07 -2.78 -14.52
CA PHE A 125 4.30 -2.31 -13.88
C PHE A 125 5.00 -3.50 -13.24
N SER A 126 6.33 -3.50 -13.27
CA SER A 126 7.12 -4.66 -12.83
C SER A 126 7.35 -4.71 -11.32
N ASN A 127 7.17 -3.59 -10.63
CA ASN A 127 7.39 -3.44 -9.18
C ASN A 127 6.64 -2.23 -8.59
N THR A 128 6.69 -2.09 -7.28
CA THR A 128 6.06 -1.00 -6.52
C THR A 128 6.64 0.39 -6.80
N GLU A 129 7.93 0.47 -7.12
CA GLU A 129 8.67 1.70 -7.37
C GLU A 129 8.24 2.33 -8.71
N GLU A 130 8.07 1.50 -9.76
CA GLU A 130 7.53 1.95 -11.03
C GLU A 130 6.09 2.46 -10.89
N ILE A 131 5.27 1.82 -10.05
CA ILE A 131 3.92 2.31 -9.75
C ILE A 131 4.00 3.68 -9.05
N PHE A 132 4.87 3.81 -8.04
CA PHE A 132 5.07 5.07 -7.33
C PHE A 132 5.51 6.19 -8.28
N LEU A 133 6.55 5.97 -9.09
CA LEU A 133 7.05 6.93 -10.07
C LEU A 133 6.01 7.30 -11.14
N ASN A 134 5.09 6.38 -11.45
CA ASN A 134 4.00 6.68 -12.38
C ASN A 134 2.85 7.46 -11.73
N LEU A 135 2.59 7.21 -10.45
CA LEU A 135 1.52 7.88 -9.68
C LEU A 135 1.90 9.30 -9.26
N TYR A 136 3.18 9.58 -9.01
CA TYR A 136 3.63 10.85 -8.42
C TYR A 136 4.67 11.54 -9.30
N HIS A 137 4.56 12.87 -9.37
CA HIS A 137 5.55 13.74 -10.00
C HIS A 137 5.69 14.99 -9.13
N GLN A 138 6.93 15.34 -8.74
CA GLN A 138 7.23 16.51 -7.92
C GLN A 138 6.38 16.60 -6.62
N GLY A 139 6.14 15.45 -5.97
CA GLY A 139 5.33 15.37 -4.74
C GLY A 139 3.82 15.55 -4.95
N GLN A 140 3.35 15.63 -6.20
CA GLN A 140 1.95 15.72 -6.56
C GLN A 140 1.47 14.42 -7.22
N ILE A 141 0.19 14.10 -7.04
CA ILE A 141 -0.44 12.98 -7.75
C ILE A 141 -0.59 13.35 -9.23
N ASN A 142 -0.12 12.50 -10.12
CA ASN A 142 -0.44 12.57 -11.54
C ASN A 142 -1.87 12.06 -11.76
N GLU A 143 -2.84 12.98 -11.83
CA GLU A 143 -4.27 12.64 -11.94
C GLU A 143 -4.63 11.84 -13.20
N GLU A 144 -3.89 12.02 -14.30
CA GLU A 144 -4.11 11.28 -15.55
C GLU A 144 -3.76 9.80 -15.36
N ASN A 145 -2.59 9.54 -14.80
CA ASN A 145 -2.13 8.19 -14.52
C ASN A 145 -2.97 7.51 -13.43
N ALA A 146 -3.26 8.25 -12.34
CA ALA A 146 -3.96 7.73 -11.16
C ALA A 146 -5.31 7.09 -11.46
N ARG A 147 -6.02 7.54 -12.50
CA ARG A 147 -7.34 6.99 -12.91
C ARG A 147 -7.26 5.52 -13.36
N ASN A 148 -6.10 5.11 -13.86
CA ASN A 148 -5.89 3.77 -14.42
C ASN A 148 -5.29 2.81 -13.38
N HIS A 149 -4.88 3.30 -12.22
CA HIS A 149 -4.30 2.46 -11.17
C HIS A 149 -5.35 1.80 -10.30
N ARG A 150 -5.07 0.56 -9.93
CA ARG A 150 -5.82 -0.20 -8.91
C ARG A 150 -4.95 -0.49 -7.69
N ILE A 151 -3.64 -0.60 -7.90
CA ILE A 151 -2.64 -0.65 -6.83
C ILE A 151 -2.08 0.76 -6.65
N TRP A 152 -2.19 1.28 -5.44
CA TRP A 152 -1.66 2.57 -5.02
C TRP A 152 -0.47 2.34 -4.11
N VAL A 153 0.66 2.97 -4.41
CA VAL A 153 1.86 2.91 -3.58
C VAL A 153 2.01 4.23 -2.85
N THR A 154 1.82 4.24 -1.55
CA THR A 154 1.92 5.46 -0.72
C THR A 154 3.38 5.78 -0.40
N GLY A 155 3.73 7.07 -0.50
CA GLY A 155 5.04 7.55 -0.06
C GLY A 155 5.21 7.42 1.46
N LEU A 156 6.47 7.42 1.89
CA LEU A 156 6.90 7.13 3.26
C LEU A 156 6.23 8.01 4.33
N ILE A 157 5.44 7.38 5.21
CA ILE A 157 4.80 8.05 6.35
C ILE A 157 5.67 7.88 7.61
N HIS A 158 6.33 8.96 7.99
CA HIS A 158 6.79 9.31 9.35
C HIS A 158 8.09 8.73 9.94
N LYS A 159 8.57 7.53 9.56
CA LYS A 159 9.87 7.02 10.07
C LYS A 159 10.99 7.00 9.04
N GLU A 160 10.64 6.97 7.77
CA GLU A 160 11.60 6.92 6.67
C GLU A 160 11.68 8.25 5.92
N ALA A 161 11.04 9.30 6.43
CA ALA A 161 11.26 10.68 5.99
C ALA A 161 12.72 11.13 6.15
N TYR A 162 13.56 10.36 6.86
CA TYR A 162 15.02 10.49 6.84
C TYR A 162 15.61 10.20 5.45
N PHE A 163 14.95 9.34 4.67
CA PHE A 163 15.26 9.09 3.27
C PHE A 163 14.38 10.00 2.42
N ILE A 164 14.88 11.21 2.18
CA ILE A 164 14.23 12.18 1.30
C ILE A 164 14.27 11.62 -0.13
N ILE A 165 13.21 10.91 -0.53
CA ILE A 165 13.03 10.26 -1.84
C ILE A 165 13.71 11.09 -2.96
N PRO A 166 14.66 10.52 -3.74
CA PRO A 166 15.44 11.26 -4.75
C PRO A 166 14.61 12.15 -5.69
N GLU A 167 13.38 11.75 -5.97
CA GLU A 167 12.37 12.44 -6.78
C GLU A 167 11.96 13.81 -6.20
N LEU A 168 12.27 14.07 -4.93
CA LEU A 168 12.08 15.38 -4.30
C LEU A 168 13.21 16.36 -4.65
N GLN A 169 14.33 15.91 -5.24
CA GLN A 169 15.42 16.81 -5.65
C GLN A 169 14.91 17.89 -6.60
N GLU A 170 14.13 17.50 -7.61
CA GLU A 170 13.53 18.44 -8.57
C GLU A 170 12.61 19.45 -7.87
N VAL A 171 11.84 18.99 -6.87
CA VAL A 171 11.01 19.89 -6.06
C VAL A 171 11.89 20.94 -5.40
N PHE A 172 12.98 20.56 -4.73
CA PHE A 172 13.87 21.49 -4.05
C PHE A 172 14.64 22.40 -5.02
N ASP A 173 14.97 21.90 -6.20
CA ASP A 173 15.65 22.67 -7.24
C ASP A 173 14.77 23.80 -7.80
N ASP A 174 13.46 23.58 -7.86
CA ASP A 174 12.47 24.54 -8.39
C ASP A 174 11.95 25.54 -7.34
N TYR A 175 12.32 25.39 -6.05
CA TYR A 175 11.90 26.31 -5.00
C TYR A 175 12.60 27.67 -5.08
N ILE A 176 11.83 28.76 -4.98
CA ILE A 176 12.35 30.15 -4.94
C ILE A 176 13.40 30.32 -3.84
N ASN A 177 13.15 29.73 -2.68
CA ASN A 177 14.10 29.67 -1.57
C ASN A 177 14.67 28.25 -1.51
N VAL A 178 15.68 28.01 -2.34
CA VAL A 178 16.33 26.71 -2.43
C VAL A 178 16.83 26.29 -1.04
N PRO A 179 16.41 25.13 -0.52
CA PRO A 179 16.86 24.66 0.79
C PRO A 179 18.37 24.44 0.79
N MET A 180 18.98 24.63 1.96
CA MET A 180 20.43 24.56 2.14
C MET A 180 20.79 23.44 3.11
N TYR A 181 21.85 22.68 2.80
CA TYR A 181 22.47 21.68 3.67
C TYR A 181 23.95 22.03 3.85
N ASN A 182 24.44 22.13 5.08
CA ASN A 182 25.82 22.55 5.39
C ASN A 182 26.26 23.84 4.67
N SER A 183 25.37 24.84 4.61
CA SER A 183 25.60 26.12 3.91
C SER A 183 25.83 26.01 2.40
N GLN A 184 25.48 24.88 1.79
CA GLN A 184 25.45 24.66 0.35
C GLN A 184 24.02 24.36 -0.09
N LYS A 185 23.74 24.51 -1.39
CA LYS A 185 22.45 24.10 -1.97
C LYS A 185 22.19 22.63 -1.63
N LEU A 186 20.97 22.30 -1.20
CA LEU A 186 20.57 20.94 -0.89
C LEU A 186 20.69 20.04 -2.13
N ILE A 187 21.57 19.04 -2.03
CA ILE A 187 21.66 17.92 -2.96
C ILE A 187 21.39 16.66 -2.12
N LEU A 188 20.30 15.97 -2.43
CA LEU A 188 19.83 14.82 -1.66
C LEU A 188 20.87 13.69 -1.64
N GLU A 189 21.57 13.47 -2.77
CA GLU A 189 22.67 12.50 -2.87
C GLU A 189 23.78 12.76 -1.83
N ASP A 190 24.16 14.04 -1.62
CA ASP A 190 25.17 14.40 -0.63
C ASP A 190 24.69 14.13 0.81
N VAL A 191 23.41 14.40 1.08
CA VAL A 191 22.78 14.09 2.37
C VAL A 191 22.79 12.58 2.62
N TYR A 192 22.43 11.79 1.61
CA TYR A 192 22.44 10.33 1.69
C TYR A 192 23.84 9.76 1.94
N ILE A 193 24.85 10.23 1.21
CA ILE A 193 26.25 9.82 1.41
C ILE A 193 26.71 10.18 2.83
N THR A 194 26.37 11.38 3.30
CA THR A 194 26.71 11.83 4.66
C THR A 194 26.06 10.94 5.72
N MET A 195 24.77 10.62 5.56
CA MET A 195 24.05 9.72 6.46
C MET A 195 24.64 8.31 6.45
N ALA A 196 24.90 7.74 5.28
CA ALA A 196 25.49 6.40 5.14
C ALA A 196 26.86 6.32 5.83
N ASN A 197 27.71 7.34 5.66
CA ASN A 197 29.00 7.42 6.33
C ASN A 197 28.89 7.60 7.84
N ALA A 198 27.85 8.31 8.33
CA ALA A 198 27.59 8.48 9.75
C ALA A 198 27.10 7.18 10.41
N ILE A 199 26.33 6.35 9.70
CA ILE A 199 25.82 5.06 10.18
C ILE A 199 26.98 4.10 10.52
N ILE A 200 28.05 4.09 9.73
CA ILE A 200 29.24 3.26 9.97
C ILE A 200 29.90 3.55 11.33
N ASN A 201 29.70 4.77 11.87
CA ASN A 201 30.27 5.21 13.14
C ASN A 201 29.23 5.27 14.28
N SER A 202 28.00 4.80 14.03
CA SER A 202 26.94 4.73 15.03
C SER A 202 27.11 3.47 15.88
N ASN A 203 27.25 3.63 17.20
CA ASN A 203 27.29 2.51 18.16
C ASN A 203 25.90 1.87 18.41
N ASP A 204 24.85 2.34 17.72
CA ASP A 204 23.47 1.87 17.89
C ASP A 204 23.07 0.78 16.86
N LEU A 205 24.04 0.19 16.14
CA LEU A 205 23.88 -0.98 15.28
C LEU A 205 24.48 -2.24 15.92
#